data_AF-H5XWG9-F1
#
_entry.id   AF-H5XWG9-F1
#
_cell.length_a   1.000
_cell.length_b   1.000
_cell.length_c   1.000
_cell.angle_alpha   90.00
_cell.angle_beta   90.00
_cell.angle_gamma   90.00
#
_symmetry.space_group_name_H-M   'P 1'
#
loop_
_entity.id
_entity.type
_entity.pdbx_description
1 polymer ?
#
loop_
_entity_poly.entity_id
_entity_poly.type
_entity_poly.pdbx_seq_one_letter_code
_entity_poly.pdbx_strand_id
1 'polypeptide(L)'
;MKTKDTFAQSSPEQELDDFIDALNLELRPKESTHDDVAELQSLTRNIKNLRPAAEPREQFTRQLQENLRKTNKPQKKFLPWGALVASILVVIFLISPWSHSNKDLVLAMEQEVKQLQNYHGILEKVSTNAAGETQLIQRTEIWSEGNKYATQSEDNIITVNNGEQRWKTQANNQEITLLPIYLDPHDFDLKKEAARAQQYPHKIAGTDTVAGRAATRLEIAPPGGLTYYLWIDKETHLPIQLQTAMQKSLRTTYTFVTLETNVQVPNSTFNYNLPEGYRIIDQNPDKPAADLEEAVALSNLSPLQPSDKPLRFFASPNRIVLDFDDTIVIESKATTPFILSPLATLGQIEGSPLEILPDSLRWQQNGLEINIQGQRTEELAKQLAKTIVIPQPGQVLPDQPSVKVEIDMEVVKNNQQQVDAGSSPWQLDPVQVAFTFAALQISPEGIQGEPPLDFNSLKITSNTGTDARIELSEGPVKTVYLKRLIRQDQSGIWTVTGYDPR
;
A
#
# COMPACT_ATOMS: atom_id res chain seq x y z
N MET A 1 50.16 -18.45 -44.39
CA MET A 1 50.09 -19.17 -43.10
C MET A 1 50.55 -18.22 -42.00
N LYS A 2 49.59 -17.62 -41.29
CA LYS A 2 49.58 -17.25 -39.86
C LYS A 2 48.33 -16.40 -39.62
N THR A 3 47.31 -17.09 -39.12
CA THR A 3 46.07 -16.55 -38.57
C THR A 3 46.40 -15.63 -37.40
N LYS A 4 45.83 -14.42 -37.39
CA LYS A 4 45.76 -13.55 -36.21
C LYS A 4 44.42 -13.84 -35.55
N ASP A 5 44.47 -14.53 -34.42
CA ASP A 5 43.33 -14.65 -33.51
C ASP A 5 43.07 -13.28 -32.90
N THR A 6 41.84 -12.81 -33.05
CA THR A 6 41.34 -11.56 -32.48
C THR A 6 40.66 -11.93 -31.17
N PHE A 7 41.30 -11.66 -30.03
CA PHE A 7 40.65 -11.79 -28.72
C PHE A 7 39.60 -10.68 -28.62
N ALA A 8 38.32 -11.05 -28.68
CA ALA A 8 37.23 -10.18 -28.28
C ALA A 8 37.33 -9.96 -26.76
N GLN A 9 37.46 -8.70 -26.33
CA GLN A 9 37.26 -8.33 -24.93
C GLN A 9 35.77 -8.49 -24.60
N SER A 10 35.45 -9.31 -23.60
CA SER A 10 34.12 -9.40 -22.98
C SER A 10 33.73 -8.05 -22.39
N SER A 11 32.46 -7.67 -22.48
CA SER A 11 31.96 -6.48 -21.78
C SER A 11 31.92 -6.76 -20.26
N PRO A 12 31.99 -5.72 -19.41
CA PRO A 12 31.88 -5.86 -17.96
C PRO A 12 30.61 -6.60 -17.49
N GLU A 13 29.50 -6.41 -18.20
CA GLU A 13 28.22 -7.08 -17.94
C GLU A 13 28.32 -8.58 -18.25
N GLN A 14 28.94 -8.93 -19.38
CA GLN A 14 29.13 -10.32 -19.79
C GLN A 14 30.11 -11.06 -18.85
N GLU A 15 31.13 -10.37 -18.33
CA GLU A 15 32.03 -10.93 -17.30
C GLU A 15 31.31 -11.21 -15.98
N LEU A 16 30.31 -10.39 -15.61
CA LEU A 16 29.53 -10.59 -14.40
C LEU A 16 28.51 -11.72 -14.55
N ASP A 17 27.86 -11.81 -15.72
CA ASP A 17 26.93 -12.90 -16.05
C ASP A 17 27.65 -14.25 -16.08
N ASP A 18 28.80 -14.34 -16.77
CA ASP A 18 29.64 -15.55 -16.82
C ASP A 18 30.09 -15.97 -15.41
N PHE A 19 30.36 -14.99 -14.53
CA PHE A 19 30.72 -15.23 -13.13
C PHE A 19 29.55 -15.78 -12.31
N ILE A 20 28.34 -15.26 -12.50
CA ILE A 20 27.11 -15.73 -11.84
C ILE A 20 26.76 -17.14 -12.30
N ASP A 21 26.84 -17.42 -13.60
CA ASP A 21 26.55 -18.74 -14.15
C ASP A 21 27.53 -19.80 -13.65
N ALA A 22 28.83 -19.48 -13.63
CA ALA A 22 29.84 -20.38 -13.05
C ALA A 22 29.60 -20.63 -11.56
N LEU A 23 29.17 -19.61 -10.80
CA LEU A 23 28.74 -19.82 -9.42
C LEU A 23 27.51 -20.73 -9.35
N ASN A 24 26.47 -20.52 -10.14
CA ASN A 24 25.26 -21.36 -10.12
C ASN A 24 25.55 -22.83 -10.47
N LEU A 25 26.55 -23.08 -11.31
CA LEU A 25 27.03 -24.42 -11.66
C LEU A 25 28.03 -25.02 -10.66
N GLU A 26 28.25 -24.37 -9.51
CA GLU A 26 29.24 -24.75 -8.48
C GLU A 26 30.69 -24.83 -8.98
N LEU A 27 31.00 -24.14 -10.08
CA LEU A 27 32.34 -24.03 -10.62
C LEU A 27 33.08 -22.86 -9.96
N ARG A 28 34.42 -22.90 -10.00
CA ARG A 28 35.25 -21.77 -9.56
C ARG A 28 35.30 -20.71 -10.67
N PRO A 29 34.64 -19.55 -10.51
CA PRO A 29 34.61 -18.54 -11.56
C PRO A 29 35.96 -17.82 -11.67
N LYS A 30 36.20 -17.19 -12.83
CA LYS A 30 37.39 -16.37 -13.09
C LYS A 30 37.17 -14.97 -12.53
N GLU A 31 38.10 -14.46 -11.73
CA GLU A 31 38.00 -13.12 -11.16
C GLU A 31 38.37 -12.06 -12.20
N SER A 32 37.60 -10.96 -12.22
CA SER A 32 37.89 -9.83 -13.09
C SER A 32 39.11 -9.05 -12.60
N THR A 33 39.85 -8.47 -13.54
CA THR A 33 40.96 -7.55 -13.26
C THR A 33 40.51 -6.08 -13.23
N HIS A 34 39.21 -5.82 -13.44
CA HIS A 34 38.60 -4.50 -13.35
C HIS A 34 37.99 -4.31 -11.97
N ASP A 35 38.40 -3.26 -11.24
CA ASP A 35 38.01 -3.04 -9.85
C ASP A 35 36.48 -2.98 -9.65
N ASP A 36 35.77 -2.30 -10.54
CA ASP A 36 34.31 -2.15 -10.48
C ASP A 36 33.57 -3.50 -10.63
N VAL A 37 34.06 -4.38 -11.51
CA VAL A 37 33.49 -5.73 -11.72
C VAL A 37 33.89 -6.66 -10.58
N ALA A 38 35.11 -6.53 -10.05
CA ALA A 38 35.58 -7.32 -8.92
C ALA A 38 34.77 -7.02 -7.64
N GLU A 39 34.38 -5.76 -7.42
CA GLU A 39 33.50 -5.38 -6.31
C GLU A 39 32.12 -6.05 -6.43
N LEU A 40 31.52 -6.02 -7.62
CA LEU A 40 30.25 -6.71 -7.90
C LEU A 40 30.37 -8.25 -7.75
N GLN A 41 31.45 -8.84 -8.25
CA GLN A 41 31.76 -10.27 -8.07
C GLN A 41 31.88 -10.66 -6.59
N SER A 42 32.46 -9.77 -5.76
CA SER A 42 32.58 -9.97 -4.32
C SER A 42 31.22 -9.96 -3.61
N LEU A 43 30.33 -9.03 -4.01
CA LEU A 43 28.97 -8.94 -3.48
C LEU A 43 28.14 -10.16 -3.87
N THR A 44 28.20 -10.60 -5.12
CA THR A 44 27.54 -11.82 -5.62
C THR A 44 27.99 -13.06 -4.85
N ARG A 45 29.29 -13.17 -4.54
CA ARG A 45 29.84 -14.27 -3.72
C ARG A 45 29.33 -14.22 -2.29
N ASN A 46 29.20 -13.04 -1.69
CA ASN A 46 28.64 -12.88 -0.34
C ASN A 46 27.15 -13.27 -0.30
N ILE A 47 26.37 -12.89 -1.30
CA ILE A 47 24.96 -13.26 -1.43
C ILE A 47 24.82 -14.78 -1.57
N LYS A 48 25.64 -15.43 -2.40
CA LYS A 48 25.61 -16.90 -2.57
C LYS A 48 26.05 -17.67 -1.32
N ASN A 49 26.94 -17.09 -0.51
CA ASN A 49 27.44 -17.69 0.73
C ASN A 49 26.51 -17.46 1.94
N LEU A 50 25.41 -16.69 1.79
CA LEU A 50 24.33 -16.68 2.76
C LEU A 50 23.70 -18.08 2.76
N ARG A 51 24.08 -18.89 3.77
CA ARG A 51 23.51 -20.22 3.97
C ARG A 51 21.97 -20.13 3.99
N PRO A 52 21.24 -21.14 3.46
CA PRO A 52 19.87 -21.35 3.88
C PRO A 52 19.85 -21.36 5.42
N ALA A 53 18.88 -20.66 6.00
CA ALA A 53 18.69 -20.67 7.45
C ALA A 53 18.75 -22.12 7.95
N ALA A 54 19.60 -22.37 8.95
CA ALA A 54 19.67 -23.70 9.55
C ALA A 54 18.24 -24.10 9.97
N GLU A 55 17.79 -25.28 9.54
CA GLU A 55 16.47 -25.78 9.91
C GLU A 55 16.29 -25.67 11.43
N PRO A 56 15.15 -25.13 11.90
CA PRO A 56 14.90 -25.01 13.32
C PRO A 56 14.95 -26.40 13.95
N ARG A 57 15.61 -26.51 15.12
CA ARG A 57 15.72 -27.76 15.88
C ARG A 57 14.34 -28.41 15.96
N GLU A 58 14.21 -29.66 15.50
CA GLU A 58 12.94 -30.40 15.44
C GLU A 58 12.13 -30.33 16.76
N GLN A 59 12.81 -30.21 17.91
CA GLN A 59 12.17 -30.09 19.21
C GLN A 59 11.33 -28.81 19.39
N PHE A 60 11.76 -27.67 18.85
CA PHE A 60 11.00 -26.41 18.96
C PHE A 60 9.79 -26.42 18.03
N THR A 61 9.97 -26.90 16.80
CA THR A 61 8.90 -27.10 15.82
C THR A 61 7.85 -28.08 16.35
N ARG A 62 8.28 -29.16 17.02
CA ARG A 62 7.38 -30.11 17.70
C ARG A 62 6.66 -29.49 18.90
N GLN A 63 7.33 -28.68 19.73
CA GLN A 63 6.67 -28.01 20.87
C GLN A 63 5.64 -26.96 20.42
N LEU A 64 5.93 -26.20 19.37
CA LEU A 64 5.00 -25.22 18.80
C LEU A 64 3.79 -25.90 18.14
N GLN A 65 4.02 -26.96 17.34
CA GLN A 65 2.95 -27.77 16.76
C GLN A 65 2.12 -28.52 17.82
N GLU A 66 2.73 -28.97 18.91
CA GLU A 66 2.02 -29.61 20.02
C GLU A 66 1.17 -28.62 20.83
N ASN A 67 1.63 -27.38 20.99
CA ASN A 67 0.87 -26.34 21.68
C ASN A 67 -0.32 -25.84 20.83
N LEU A 68 -0.20 -25.87 19.51
CA LEU A 68 -1.31 -25.59 18.58
C LEU A 68 -2.29 -26.76 18.44
N ARG A 69 -1.85 -28.02 18.68
CA ARG A 69 -2.69 -29.24 18.54
C ARG A 69 -3.37 -29.73 19.82
N LYS A 70 -3.05 -29.19 21.00
CA LYS A 70 -3.67 -29.65 22.25
C LYS A 70 -4.97 -28.91 22.55
N THR A 71 -6.07 -29.39 21.96
CA THR A 71 -7.34 -29.59 22.68
C THR A 71 -8.26 -30.54 21.91
N ASN A 72 -8.94 -31.40 22.68
CA ASN A 72 -9.87 -32.48 22.32
C ASN A 72 -9.31 -33.75 21.66
N LYS A 73 -9.13 -34.79 22.49
CA LYS A 73 -9.15 -36.19 22.06
C LYS A 73 -10.60 -36.62 21.79
N PRO A 74 -10.89 -37.25 20.64
CA PRO A 74 -11.91 -38.29 20.57
C PRO A 74 -11.26 -39.68 20.42
N GLN A 75 -11.93 -40.67 20.99
CA GLN A 75 -11.55 -42.08 20.93
C GLN A 75 -11.54 -42.61 19.48
N LYS A 76 -10.64 -43.56 19.22
CA LYS A 76 -10.43 -44.24 17.94
C LYS A 76 -11.68 -45.02 17.48
N LYS A 77 -12.14 -44.83 16.23
CA LYS A 77 -11.87 -45.72 15.06
C LYS A 77 -12.70 -45.33 13.81
N PHE A 78 -12.05 -45.52 12.64
CA PHE A 78 -12.50 -45.51 11.24
C PHE A 78 -12.63 -44.16 10.49
N LEU A 79 -12.04 -44.14 9.30
CA LEU A 79 -11.82 -43.06 8.33
C LEU A 79 -12.14 -43.66 6.93
N PRO A 80 -12.39 -42.89 5.85
CA PRO A 80 -12.93 -41.53 5.69
C PRO A 80 -14.27 -41.54 4.92
N TRP A 81 -15.00 -40.43 4.93
CA TRP A 81 -15.36 -39.67 3.72
C TRP A 81 -15.52 -38.22 4.20
N GLY A 82 -14.76 -37.30 3.57
CA GLY A 82 -14.67 -35.91 3.96
C GLY A 82 -16.04 -35.24 3.84
N ALA A 83 -16.66 -34.96 4.97
CA ALA A 83 -17.81 -34.09 5.05
C ALA A 83 -17.32 -32.65 4.97
N LEU A 84 -17.66 -32.00 3.86
CA LEU A 84 -17.94 -30.57 3.78
C LEU A 84 -18.61 -30.11 5.08
N VAL A 85 -17.94 -29.25 5.85
CA VAL A 85 -18.62 -28.40 6.81
C VAL A 85 -18.58 -26.98 6.23
N ALA A 86 -19.36 -26.83 5.16
CA ALA A 86 -19.96 -25.56 4.82
C ALA A 86 -21.21 -25.42 5.68
N SER A 87 -21.27 -24.45 6.57
CA SER A 87 -22.49 -24.08 7.29
C SER A 87 -22.24 -22.84 8.16
N ILE A 88 -22.96 -21.71 8.08
CA ILE A 88 -24.22 -21.33 7.43
C ILE A 88 -24.18 -19.79 7.25
N LEU A 89 -24.23 -19.30 6.01
CA LEU A 89 -24.91 -18.04 5.63
C LEU A 89 -25.68 -18.26 4.32
N VAL A 90 -26.40 -19.38 4.22
CA VAL A 90 -27.45 -19.56 3.21
C VAL A 90 -28.78 -19.25 3.87
N VAL A 91 -29.10 -17.96 4.00
CA VAL A 91 -30.48 -17.53 4.25
C VAL A 91 -30.79 -16.32 3.35
N ILE A 92 -31.42 -16.65 2.22
CA ILE A 92 -32.18 -15.78 1.29
C ILE A 92 -31.35 -15.06 0.21
N PHE A 93 -30.86 -15.79 -0.80
CA PHE A 93 -30.79 -15.27 -2.18
C PHE A 93 -31.01 -16.33 -3.27
N LEU A 94 -31.35 -17.57 -2.92
CA LEU A 94 -31.46 -18.68 -3.89
C LEU A 94 -32.75 -18.71 -4.73
N ILE A 95 -33.55 -17.64 -4.80
CA ILE A 95 -34.77 -17.63 -5.63
C ILE A 95 -35.04 -16.31 -6.38
N SER A 96 -34.00 -15.50 -6.67
CA SER A 96 -34.20 -14.34 -7.55
C SER A 96 -33.59 -14.61 -8.94
N PRO A 97 -34.38 -14.59 -10.03
CA PRO A 97 -33.90 -14.83 -11.41
C PRO A 97 -33.10 -13.64 -11.99
N TRP A 98 -32.38 -12.88 -11.17
CA TRP A 98 -31.76 -11.60 -11.54
C TRP A 98 -30.22 -11.61 -11.63
N SER A 99 -29.57 -12.77 -11.63
CA SER A 99 -28.10 -12.84 -11.74
C SER A 99 -27.59 -12.77 -13.19
N HIS A 100 -27.72 -11.61 -13.83
CA HIS A 100 -27.05 -11.34 -15.12
C HIS A 100 -26.42 -9.95 -15.23
N SER A 101 -26.43 -9.13 -14.16
CA SER A 101 -25.80 -7.82 -14.15
C SER A 101 -24.52 -7.81 -13.32
N ASN A 102 -23.46 -7.21 -13.86
CA ASN A 102 -22.17 -7.06 -13.16
C ASN A 102 -22.30 -6.32 -11.82
N LYS A 103 -23.25 -5.37 -11.73
CA LYS A 103 -23.48 -4.57 -10.51
C LYS A 103 -24.00 -5.42 -9.35
N ASP A 104 -24.74 -6.47 -9.64
CA ASP A 104 -25.35 -7.32 -8.61
C ASP A 104 -24.29 -8.22 -7.95
N LEU A 105 -23.31 -8.70 -8.73
CA LEU A 105 -22.20 -9.51 -8.21
C LEU A 105 -21.28 -8.70 -7.29
N VAL A 106 -20.88 -7.50 -7.70
CA VAL A 106 -20.00 -6.64 -6.90
C VAL A 106 -20.70 -6.17 -5.62
N LEU A 107 -21.99 -5.85 -5.71
CA LEU A 107 -22.79 -5.52 -4.53
C LEU A 107 -22.92 -6.70 -3.56
N ALA A 108 -23.18 -7.90 -4.08
CA ALA A 108 -23.22 -9.12 -3.26
C ALA A 108 -21.88 -9.37 -2.56
N MET A 109 -20.77 -9.25 -3.29
CA MET A 109 -19.42 -9.37 -2.71
C MET A 109 -19.21 -8.36 -1.57
N GLU A 110 -19.54 -7.08 -1.78
CA GLU A 110 -19.40 -6.05 -0.74
C GLU A 110 -20.24 -6.39 0.51
N GLN A 111 -21.46 -6.89 0.33
CA GLN A 111 -22.35 -7.28 1.42
C GLN A 111 -21.81 -8.48 2.20
N GLU A 112 -21.30 -9.51 1.52
CA GLU A 112 -20.72 -10.68 2.19
C GLU A 112 -19.45 -10.33 2.95
N VAL A 113 -18.58 -9.51 2.36
CA VAL A 113 -17.37 -9.01 3.04
C VAL A 113 -17.72 -8.21 4.30
N LYS A 114 -18.82 -7.43 4.29
CA LYS A 114 -19.32 -6.72 5.48
C LYS A 114 -19.89 -7.64 6.56
N GLN A 115 -20.44 -8.80 6.18
CA GLN A 115 -21.04 -9.77 7.10
C GLN A 115 -20.03 -10.77 7.67
N LEU A 116 -18.82 -10.82 7.10
CA LEU A 116 -17.75 -11.71 7.53
C LEU A 116 -17.33 -11.42 8.98
N GLN A 117 -17.59 -12.37 9.89
CA GLN A 117 -17.25 -12.21 11.31
C GLN A 117 -15.78 -12.53 11.58
N ASN A 118 -15.32 -13.63 10.99
CA ASN A 118 -13.95 -14.10 11.08
C ASN A 118 -13.61 -14.97 9.86
N TYR A 119 -12.33 -15.19 9.63
CA TYR A 119 -11.87 -16.16 8.65
C TYR A 119 -10.49 -16.71 9.01
N HIS A 120 -10.20 -17.89 8.47
CA HIS A 120 -8.88 -18.49 8.44
C HIS A 120 -8.55 -18.86 7.00
N GLY A 121 -7.34 -18.56 6.55
CA GLY A 121 -6.95 -18.89 5.19
C GLY A 121 -5.45 -18.81 4.95
N ILE A 122 -5.01 -19.42 3.87
CA ILE A 122 -3.63 -19.36 3.39
C ILE A 122 -3.64 -18.53 2.11
N LEU A 123 -2.92 -17.41 2.14
CA LEU A 123 -2.74 -16.51 1.03
C LEU A 123 -1.37 -16.74 0.38
N GLU A 124 -1.35 -16.99 -0.92
CA GLU A 124 -0.14 -17.06 -1.72
C GLU A 124 0.01 -15.82 -2.61
N LYS A 125 1.22 -15.27 -2.64
CA LYS A 125 1.65 -14.19 -3.52
C LYS A 125 2.65 -14.77 -4.52
N VAL A 126 2.26 -14.80 -5.79
CA VAL A 126 3.07 -15.34 -6.89
C VAL A 126 3.37 -14.22 -7.87
N SER A 127 4.64 -14.04 -8.23
CA SER A 127 5.05 -13.19 -9.34
C SER A 127 5.12 -14.01 -10.62
N THR A 128 4.67 -13.45 -11.73
CA THR A 128 4.77 -14.05 -13.07
C THR A 128 5.42 -13.05 -14.00
N ASN A 129 6.49 -13.45 -14.69
CA ASN A 129 7.16 -12.59 -15.65
C ASN A 129 6.50 -12.63 -17.05
N ALA A 130 6.98 -11.80 -17.98
CA ALA A 130 6.45 -11.75 -19.35
C ALA A 130 6.65 -13.05 -20.15
N ALA A 131 7.62 -13.89 -19.79
CA ALA A 131 7.82 -15.21 -20.39
C ALA A 131 6.85 -16.27 -19.83
N GLY A 132 6.05 -15.92 -18.82
CA GLY A 132 5.12 -16.82 -18.14
C GLY A 132 5.75 -17.63 -17.01
N GLU A 133 7.00 -17.37 -16.66
CA GLU A 133 7.68 -18.03 -15.54
C GLU A 133 7.15 -17.47 -14.23
N THR A 134 6.89 -18.37 -13.28
CA THR A 134 6.27 -18.03 -11.99
C THR A 134 7.23 -18.25 -10.84
N GLN A 135 7.22 -17.33 -9.88
CA GLN A 135 7.95 -17.42 -8.63
C GLN A 135 7.00 -17.18 -7.45
N LEU A 136 6.95 -18.12 -6.50
CA LEU A 136 6.29 -17.88 -5.21
C LEU A 136 7.11 -16.85 -4.44
N ILE A 137 6.49 -15.71 -4.13
CA ILE A 137 7.11 -14.62 -3.37
C ILE A 137 6.89 -14.84 -1.88
N GLN A 138 5.67 -15.24 -1.52
CA GLN A 138 5.29 -15.39 -0.12
C GLN A 138 4.06 -16.28 -0.02
N ARG A 139 4.04 -17.14 1.00
CA ARG A 139 2.81 -17.75 1.53
C ARG A 139 2.60 -17.25 2.95
N THR A 140 1.36 -16.93 3.28
CA THR A 140 1.00 -16.39 4.60
C THR A 140 -0.31 -17.02 5.07
N GLU A 141 -0.26 -17.66 6.23
CA GLU A 141 -1.44 -18.10 6.94
C GLU A 141 -2.02 -16.91 7.71
N ILE A 142 -3.34 -16.74 7.66
CA ILE A 142 -4.06 -15.58 8.19
C ILE A 142 -5.22 -16.08 9.03
N TRP A 143 -5.31 -15.61 10.27
CA TRP A 143 -6.50 -15.67 11.11
C TRP A 143 -6.99 -14.24 11.30
N SER A 144 -8.28 -13.99 11.12
CA SER A 144 -8.89 -12.68 11.34
C SER A 144 -10.20 -12.85 12.07
N GLU A 145 -10.45 -12.02 13.09
CA GLU A 145 -11.70 -11.98 13.85
C GLU A 145 -11.97 -10.54 14.29
N GLY A 146 -12.96 -9.89 13.66
CA GLY A 146 -13.20 -8.46 13.85
C GLY A 146 -11.94 -7.63 13.57
N ASN A 147 -11.43 -6.94 14.59
CA ASN A 147 -10.22 -6.10 14.50
C ASN A 147 -8.95 -6.83 14.94
N LYS A 148 -9.07 -8.11 15.31
CA LYS A 148 -7.95 -8.97 15.66
C LYS A 148 -7.49 -9.73 14.43
N TYR A 149 -6.19 -9.96 14.34
CA TYR A 149 -5.65 -10.89 13.36
C TYR A 149 -4.34 -11.49 13.84
N ALA A 150 -3.98 -12.62 13.24
CA ALA A 150 -2.67 -13.20 13.32
C ALA A 150 -2.24 -13.59 11.90
N THR A 151 -0.98 -13.36 11.58
CA THR A 151 -0.37 -13.83 10.34
C THR A 151 0.88 -14.64 10.65
N GLN A 152 1.12 -15.69 9.86
CA GLN A 152 2.34 -16.47 9.91
C GLN A 152 2.93 -16.59 8.50
N SER A 153 4.16 -16.09 8.32
CA SER A 153 4.92 -16.27 7.07
C SER A 153 5.63 -17.63 7.03
N GLU A 154 6.11 -18.02 5.84
CA GLU A 154 6.94 -19.24 5.68
C GLU A 154 8.24 -19.18 6.50
N ASP A 155 8.81 -18.00 6.70
CA ASP A 155 9.98 -17.78 7.57
C ASP A 155 9.66 -17.85 9.09
N ASN A 156 8.46 -18.31 9.47
CA ASN A 156 7.96 -18.35 10.84
C ASN A 156 7.95 -16.98 11.53
N ILE A 157 7.81 -15.91 10.77
CA ILE A 157 7.51 -14.58 11.33
C ILE A 157 6.03 -14.57 11.63
N ILE A 158 5.71 -14.39 12.91
CA ILE A 158 4.32 -14.31 13.37
C ILE A 158 4.02 -12.87 13.71
N THR A 159 3.00 -12.27 13.09
CA THR A 159 2.48 -10.95 13.49
C THR A 159 1.11 -11.13 14.09
N VAL A 160 0.86 -10.56 15.26
CA VAL A 160 -0.44 -10.64 15.92
C VAL A 160 -0.89 -9.26 16.32
N ASN A 161 -2.15 -8.96 16.04
CA ASN A 161 -2.90 -7.84 16.60
C ASN A 161 -4.06 -8.42 17.40
N ASN A 162 -4.08 -8.21 18.70
CA ASN A 162 -5.13 -8.73 19.59
C ASN A 162 -6.21 -7.68 19.92
N GLY A 163 -6.15 -6.49 19.31
CA GLY A 163 -7.04 -5.35 19.59
C GLY A 163 -6.53 -4.42 20.70
N GLU A 164 -5.52 -4.81 21.47
CA GLU A 164 -4.89 -3.96 22.50
C GLU A 164 -3.44 -3.66 22.16
N GLN A 165 -2.73 -4.65 21.64
CA GLN A 165 -1.33 -4.62 21.28
C GLN A 165 -1.11 -5.30 19.94
N ARG A 166 -0.13 -4.78 19.19
CA ARG A 166 0.38 -5.43 17.99
C ARG A 166 1.84 -5.77 18.17
N TRP A 167 2.23 -6.99 17.80
CA TRP A 167 3.62 -7.42 17.87
C TRP A 167 3.99 -8.36 16.74
N LYS A 168 5.30 -8.44 16.48
CA LYS A 168 5.92 -9.36 15.56
C LYS A 168 6.93 -10.23 16.30
N THR A 169 6.78 -11.53 16.18
CA THR A 169 7.69 -12.52 16.77
C THR A 169 8.61 -13.07 15.69
N GLN A 170 9.92 -13.02 15.94
CA GLN A 170 10.96 -13.58 15.07
C GLN A 170 11.72 -14.66 15.84
N ALA A 171 11.30 -15.92 15.67
CA ALA A 171 11.85 -17.04 16.42
C ALA A 171 13.35 -17.24 16.19
N ASN A 172 13.84 -16.98 14.97
CA ASN A 172 15.24 -17.15 14.59
C ASN A 172 16.21 -16.26 15.41
N ASN A 173 15.75 -15.07 15.83
CA ASN A 173 16.54 -14.13 16.62
C ASN A 173 16.12 -14.11 18.10
N GLN A 174 15.08 -14.87 18.48
CA GLN A 174 14.44 -14.77 19.79
C GLN A 174 13.99 -13.34 20.11
N GLU A 175 13.34 -12.67 19.16
CA GLU A 175 12.92 -11.28 19.27
C GLU A 175 11.41 -11.13 19.18
N ILE A 176 10.86 -10.23 20.02
CA ILE A 176 9.50 -9.70 19.89
C ILE A 176 9.61 -8.20 19.63
N THR A 177 9.06 -7.75 18.51
CA THR A 177 8.94 -6.34 18.17
C THR A 177 7.54 -5.84 18.48
N LEU A 178 7.40 -4.86 19.37
CA LEU A 178 6.11 -4.19 19.60
C LEU A 178 5.90 -3.13 18.54
N LEU A 179 4.70 -3.10 17.96
CA LEU A 179 4.36 -2.26 16.82
C LEU A 179 3.20 -1.33 17.18
N PRO A 180 3.09 -0.14 16.53
CA PRO A 180 1.94 0.74 16.72
C PRO A 180 0.66 0.06 16.21
N ILE A 181 -0.36 -0.10 17.06
CA ILE A 181 -1.61 -0.78 16.67
C ILE A 181 -2.39 -0.02 15.58
N TYR A 182 -2.20 1.30 15.50
CA TYR A 182 -2.95 2.19 14.63
C TYR A 182 -2.32 2.40 13.23
N LEU A 183 -1.19 1.75 12.90
CA LEU A 183 -0.50 1.86 11.60
C LEU A 183 -0.36 0.49 10.94
N ASP A 184 -1.40 -0.03 10.30
CA ASP A 184 -1.43 -1.43 9.81
C ASP A 184 -1.46 -1.61 8.28
N PRO A 185 -0.31 -1.93 7.65
CA PRO A 185 -0.27 -2.19 6.22
C PRO A 185 -0.70 -3.64 5.88
N HIS A 186 -1.72 -3.79 5.02
CA HIS A 186 -2.15 -5.07 4.44
C HIS A 186 -2.15 -5.00 2.91
N ASP A 187 -1.43 -5.93 2.25
CA ASP A 187 -1.23 -6.00 0.80
C ASP A 187 -2.46 -6.51 0.01
N PHE A 188 -3.26 -7.40 0.60
CA PHE A 188 -4.52 -7.91 0.03
C PHE A 188 -5.58 -7.98 1.12
N ASP A 189 -6.55 -7.09 1.03
CA ASP A 189 -7.59 -6.88 2.03
C ASP A 189 -8.96 -7.01 1.34
N LEU A 190 -9.77 -7.95 1.82
CA LEU A 190 -11.08 -8.27 1.23
C LEU A 190 -11.99 -7.05 1.17
N LYS A 191 -11.97 -6.17 2.19
CA LYS A 191 -12.78 -4.95 2.26
C LYS A 191 -12.30 -3.92 1.25
N LYS A 192 -10.98 -3.70 1.16
CA LYS A 192 -10.41 -2.75 0.19
C LYS A 192 -10.68 -3.16 -1.25
N GLU A 193 -10.54 -4.45 -1.58
CA GLU A 193 -10.76 -4.94 -2.94
C GLU A 193 -12.23 -4.92 -3.34
N ALA A 194 -13.15 -5.19 -2.40
CA ALA A 194 -14.58 -5.02 -2.65
C ALA A 194 -14.96 -3.55 -2.95
N ALA A 195 -14.41 -2.61 -2.17
CA ALA A 195 -14.63 -1.18 -2.38
C ALA A 195 -14.10 -0.71 -3.75
N ARG A 196 -12.88 -1.14 -4.14
CA ARG A 196 -12.28 -0.82 -5.45
C ARG A 196 -13.10 -1.36 -6.61
N ALA A 197 -13.57 -2.61 -6.52
CA ALA A 197 -14.40 -3.21 -7.55
C ALA A 197 -15.73 -2.45 -7.75
N GLN A 198 -16.30 -1.91 -6.67
CA GLN A 198 -17.51 -1.08 -6.74
C GLN A 198 -17.22 0.30 -7.35
N GLN A 199 -16.07 0.89 -7.03
CA GLN A 199 -15.68 2.21 -7.49
C GLN A 199 -15.36 2.24 -9.00
N TYR A 200 -14.70 1.22 -9.52
CA TYR A 200 -14.19 1.22 -10.89
C TYR A 200 -15.11 0.54 -11.91
N PRO A 201 -15.07 0.94 -13.19
CA PRO A 201 -15.72 0.20 -14.27
C PRO A 201 -15.28 -1.26 -14.27
N HIS A 202 -16.25 -2.17 -14.31
CA HIS A 202 -16.00 -3.60 -14.25
C HIS A 202 -16.98 -4.39 -15.13
N LYS A 203 -16.54 -5.57 -15.57
CA LYS A 203 -17.38 -6.53 -16.30
C LYS A 203 -16.99 -7.97 -16.00
N ILE A 204 -17.96 -8.88 -16.10
CA ILE A 204 -17.67 -10.31 -16.03
C ILE A 204 -16.88 -10.72 -17.29
N ALA A 205 -15.70 -11.29 -17.09
CA ALA A 205 -14.79 -11.72 -18.14
C ALA A 205 -14.69 -13.23 -18.29
N GLY A 206 -15.44 -13.99 -17.48
CA GLY A 206 -15.53 -15.44 -17.58
C GLY A 206 -15.74 -16.12 -16.23
N THR A 207 -15.54 -17.42 -16.24
CA THR A 207 -15.60 -18.27 -15.05
C THR A 207 -14.40 -19.21 -15.06
N ASP A 208 -13.70 -19.29 -13.94
CA ASP A 208 -12.50 -20.11 -13.79
C ASP A 208 -12.62 -20.97 -12.53
N THR A 209 -11.72 -21.93 -12.38
CA THR A 209 -11.54 -22.68 -11.13
C THR A 209 -10.30 -22.15 -10.43
N VAL A 210 -10.46 -21.64 -9.20
CA VAL A 210 -9.36 -21.10 -8.38
C VAL A 210 -9.27 -21.91 -7.10
N ALA A 211 -8.12 -22.54 -6.86
CA ALA A 211 -7.90 -23.40 -5.68
C ALA A 211 -9.04 -24.44 -5.47
N GLY A 212 -9.52 -25.03 -6.55
CA GLY A 212 -10.61 -26.02 -6.52
C GLY A 212 -12.03 -25.45 -6.41
N ARG A 213 -12.19 -24.12 -6.31
CA ARG A 213 -13.49 -23.44 -6.19
C ARG A 213 -13.90 -22.80 -7.51
N ALA A 214 -15.20 -22.87 -7.83
CA ALA A 214 -15.74 -22.22 -9.02
C ALA A 214 -15.87 -20.72 -8.78
N ALA A 215 -15.21 -19.91 -9.60
CA ALA A 215 -15.16 -18.47 -9.43
C ALA A 215 -15.61 -17.72 -10.69
N THR A 216 -16.19 -16.56 -10.50
CA THR A 216 -16.46 -15.60 -11.56
C THR A 216 -15.27 -14.67 -11.69
N ARG A 217 -14.67 -14.60 -12.88
CA ARG A 217 -13.57 -13.68 -13.17
C ARG A 217 -14.14 -12.32 -13.54
N LEU A 218 -13.86 -11.33 -12.72
CA LEU A 218 -14.20 -9.93 -12.94
C LEU A 218 -13.00 -9.18 -13.53
N GLU A 219 -13.21 -8.51 -14.65
CA GLU A 219 -12.25 -7.58 -15.24
C GLU A 219 -12.55 -6.17 -14.74
N ILE A 220 -11.55 -5.52 -14.13
CA ILE A 220 -11.68 -4.19 -13.54
C ILE A 220 -10.75 -3.23 -14.27
N ALA A 221 -11.31 -2.13 -14.77
CA ALA A 221 -10.62 -1.14 -15.59
C ALA A 221 -10.52 0.20 -14.84
N PRO A 222 -9.46 0.43 -14.04
CA PRO A 222 -9.25 1.72 -13.39
C PRO A 222 -9.04 2.82 -14.46
N PRO A 223 -9.60 4.02 -14.30
CA PRO A 223 -9.44 5.11 -15.28
C PRO A 223 -7.96 5.36 -15.60
N GLY A 224 -7.56 5.29 -16.86
CA GLY A 224 -6.16 5.48 -17.26
C GLY A 224 -5.16 4.40 -16.87
N GLY A 225 -5.56 3.44 -16.03
CA GLY A 225 -4.71 2.34 -15.62
C GLY A 225 -4.82 1.14 -16.53
N LEU A 226 -3.96 0.18 -16.25
CA LEU A 226 -4.07 -1.13 -16.85
C LEU A 226 -5.12 -1.96 -16.13
N THR A 227 -5.80 -2.77 -16.91
CA THR A 227 -6.82 -3.68 -16.43
C THR A 227 -6.23 -4.77 -15.53
N TYR A 228 -6.94 -5.08 -14.45
CA TYR A 228 -6.60 -6.15 -13.54
C TYR A 228 -7.82 -7.05 -13.32
N TYR A 229 -7.61 -8.20 -12.67
CA TYR A 229 -8.66 -9.20 -12.52
C TYR A 229 -8.86 -9.58 -11.06
N LEU A 230 -10.12 -9.77 -10.69
CA LEU A 230 -10.54 -10.23 -9.38
C LEU A 230 -11.43 -11.47 -9.58
N TRP A 231 -11.16 -12.55 -8.86
CA TRP A 231 -11.99 -13.75 -8.89
C TRP A 231 -12.85 -13.80 -7.65
N ILE A 232 -14.16 -13.89 -7.88
CA ILE A 232 -15.18 -13.91 -6.84
C ILE A 232 -15.73 -15.33 -6.78
N ASP A 233 -15.62 -15.97 -5.62
CA ASP A 233 -16.14 -17.32 -5.40
C ASP A 233 -17.65 -17.35 -5.61
N LYS A 234 -18.16 -18.34 -6.34
CA LYS A 234 -19.60 -18.41 -6.67
C LYS A 234 -20.46 -18.84 -5.49
N GLU A 235 -19.88 -19.55 -4.52
CA GLU A 235 -20.62 -20.03 -3.35
C GLU A 235 -20.68 -18.97 -2.26
N THR A 236 -19.54 -18.37 -1.92
CA THR A 236 -19.43 -17.39 -0.82
C THR A 236 -19.53 -15.93 -1.26
N HIS A 237 -19.45 -15.64 -2.56
CA HIS A 237 -19.31 -14.29 -3.13
C HIS A 237 -18.10 -13.49 -2.59
N LEU A 238 -17.15 -14.14 -1.93
CA LEU A 238 -15.94 -13.47 -1.46
C LEU A 238 -14.86 -13.39 -2.57
N PRO A 239 -14.01 -12.35 -2.55
CA PRO A 239 -12.86 -12.30 -3.44
C PRO A 239 -11.81 -13.32 -2.97
N ILE A 240 -11.40 -14.22 -3.86
CA ILE A 240 -10.48 -15.32 -3.53
C ILE A 240 -9.17 -15.27 -4.30
N GLN A 241 -9.08 -14.46 -5.35
CA GLN A 241 -7.84 -14.19 -6.06
C GLN A 241 -7.85 -12.79 -6.67
N LEU A 242 -6.71 -12.12 -6.60
CA LEU A 242 -6.43 -10.85 -7.25
C LEU A 242 -5.23 -11.04 -8.16
N GLN A 243 -5.34 -10.64 -9.42
CA GLN A 243 -4.22 -10.58 -10.36
C GLN A 243 -4.03 -9.15 -10.82
N THR A 244 -2.85 -8.59 -10.57
CA THR A 244 -2.51 -7.24 -11.01
C THR A 244 -2.40 -7.17 -12.53
N ALA A 245 -2.39 -5.96 -13.08
CA ALA A 245 -1.93 -5.77 -14.45
C ALA A 245 -0.45 -6.20 -14.60
N MET A 246 -0.04 -6.52 -15.83
CA MET A 246 1.37 -6.66 -16.19
C MET A 246 2.02 -5.28 -16.20
N GLN A 247 2.98 -5.06 -15.31
CA GLN A 247 3.75 -3.81 -15.21
C GLN A 247 5.24 -4.14 -15.18
N LYS A 248 6.04 -3.49 -16.06
CA LYS A 248 7.48 -3.76 -16.22
C LYS A 248 7.78 -5.27 -16.31
N SER A 249 7.01 -5.98 -17.12
CA SER A 249 7.14 -7.43 -17.35
C SER A 249 6.90 -8.30 -16.11
N LEU A 250 6.32 -7.76 -15.05
CA LEU A 250 5.93 -8.49 -13.85
C LEU A 250 4.43 -8.37 -13.60
N ARG A 251 3.84 -9.46 -13.15
CA ARG A 251 2.44 -9.53 -12.72
C ARG A 251 2.36 -10.30 -11.42
N THR A 252 1.67 -9.75 -10.43
CA THR A 252 1.50 -10.41 -9.14
C THR A 252 0.11 -11.01 -9.06
N THR A 253 0.02 -12.26 -8.59
CA THR A 253 -1.24 -12.95 -8.30
C THR A 253 -1.29 -13.30 -6.81
N TYR A 254 -2.31 -12.81 -6.13
CA TYR A 254 -2.65 -13.13 -4.76
C TYR A 254 -3.77 -14.17 -4.78
N THR A 255 -3.60 -15.33 -4.14
CA THR A 255 -4.59 -16.41 -4.15
C THR A 255 -4.82 -16.94 -2.76
N PHE A 256 -6.07 -16.92 -2.29
CA PHE A 256 -6.44 -17.76 -1.14
C PHE A 256 -6.47 -19.21 -1.61
N VAL A 257 -5.45 -19.99 -1.27
CA VAL A 257 -5.43 -21.44 -1.56
C VAL A 257 -6.34 -22.20 -0.59
N THR A 258 -6.52 -21.67 0.62
CA THR A 258 -7.58 -22.03 1.54
C THR A 258 -8.25 -20.75 2.04
N LEU A 259 -9.57 -20.80 2.25
CA LEU A 259 -10.32 -19.75 2.93
C LEU A 259 -11.55 -20.38 3.56
N GLU A 260 -11.58 -20.37 4.87
CA GLU A 260 -12.69 -20.82 5.69
C GLU A 260 -13.24 -19.61 6.43
N THR A 261 -14.55 -19.42 6.37
CA THR A 261 -15.24 -18.23 6.89
C THR A 261 -16.11 -18.59 8.07
N ASN A 262 -16.28 -17.68 9.03
CA ASN A 262 -17.10 -17.89 10.22
C ASN A 262 -16.72 -19.18 10.98
N VAL A 263 -15.41 -19.43 11.04
CA VAL A 263 -14.78 -20.54 11.74
C VAL A 263 -14.63 -20.25 13.23
N GLN A 264 -14.46 -21.31 14.01
CA GLN A 264 -14.04 -21.14 15.40
C GLN A 264 -12.54 -20.86 15.45
N VAL A 265 -12.15 -19.60 15.62
CA VAL A 265 -10.75 -19.23 15.85
C VAL A 265 -10.37 -19.61 17.28
N PRO A 266 -9.28 -20.35 17.51
CA PRO A 266 -8.84 -20.67 18.86
C PRO A 266 -8.56 -19.40 19.68
N ASN A 267 -9.08 -19.33 20.92
CA ASN A 267 -8.84 -18.17 21.80
C ASN A 267 -7.35 -17.89 22.02
N SER A 268 -6.49 -18.92 21.94
CA SER A 268 -5.05 -18.78 22.08
C SER A 268 -4.35 -18.07 20.92
N THR A 269 -4.99 -17.95 19.75
CA THR A 269 -4.40 -17.36 18.54
C THR A 269 -3.98 -15.90 18.75
N PHE A 270 -4.74 -15.16 19.55
CA PHE A 270 -4.49 -13.73 19.82
C PHE A 270 -3.86 -13.47 21.19
N ASN A 271 -3.48 -14.51 21.94
CA ASN A 271 -2.91 -14.34 23.27
C ASN A 271 -1.46 -13.87 23.19
N TYR A 272 -1.17 -12.75 23.84
CA TYR A 272 0.20 -12.29 24.02
C TYR A 272 0.91 -13.16 25.06
N ASN A 273 1.85 -13.99 24.59
CA ASN A 273 2.70 -14.83 25.43
C ASN A 273 4.16 -14.53 25.10
N LEU A 274 4.89 -13.89 26.02
CA LEU A 274 6.32 -13.68 25.90
C LEU A 274 7.06 -15.00 26.17
N PRO A 275 7.71 -15.64 25.18
CA PRO A 275 8.46 -16.86 25.43
C PRO A 275 9.71 -16.55 26.25
N GLU A 276 10.11 -17.49 27.11
CA GLU A 276 11.31 -17.35 27.93
C GLU A 276 12.56 -17.14 27.04
N GLY A 277 13.40 -16.17 27.42
CA GLY A 277 14.63 -15.84 26.70
C GLY A 277 14.47 -14.91 25.50
N TYR A 278 13.26 -14.44 25.17
CA TYR A 278 13.06 -13.50 24.07
C TYR A 278 13.38 -12.06 24.50
N ARG A 279 14.05 -11.33 23.60
CA ARG A 279 14.29 -9.88 23.74
C ARG A 279 13.09 -9.09 23.19
N ILE A 280 12.61 -8.11 23.94
CA ILE A 280 11.59 -7.17 23.49
C ILE A 280 12.27 -5.95 22.85
N ILE A 281 11.83 -5.61 21.64
CA ILE A 281 12.20 -4.39 20.90
C ILE A 281 10.93 -3.56 20.78
N ASP A 282 10.86 -2.44 21.47
CA ASP A 282 9.70 -1.55 21.38
C ASP A 282 9.88 -0.56 20.22
N GLN A 283 9.08 -0.72 19.16
CA GLN A 283 8.99 0.21 18.05
C GLN A 283 7.69 1.02 18.07
N ASN A 284 6.92 0.95 19.16
CA ASN A 284 5.77 1.81 19.34
C ASN A 284 6.26 3.17 19.90
N PRO A 285 6.13 4.28 19.15
CA PRO A 285 6.59 5.57 19.63
C PRO A 285 5.71 6.10 20.78
N ASP A 286 4.47 5.62 20.91
CA ASP A 286 3.48 6.14 21.87
C ASP A 286 3.04 5.08 22.87
N LYS A 287 2.92 5.48 24.14
CA LYS A 287 2.45 4.62 25.22
C LYS A 287 0.93 4.67 25.31
N PRO A 288 0.25 3.55 25.61
CA PRO A 288 -1.18 3.59 25.90
C PRO A 288 -1.44 4.46 27.13
N ALA A 289 -2.53 5.22 27.09
CA ALA A 289 -3.07 6.00 28.20
C ALA A 289 -4.50 5.54 28.48
N ALA A 290 -4.88 5.46 29.75
CA ALA A 290 -6.20 5.02 30.18
C ALA A 290 -7.30 6.01 29.78
N ASP A 291 -6.97 7.30 29.76
CA ASP A 291 -7.86 8.38 29.39
C ASP A 291 -7.08 9.60 28.84
N LEU A 292 -7.84 10.65 28.51
CA LEU A 292 -7.27 11.88 27.99
C LEU A 292 -6.42 12.64 29.02
N GLU A 293 -6.75 12.54 30.32
CA GLU A 293 -5.98 13.21 31.37
C GLU A 293 -4.58 12.61 31.49
N GLU A 294 -4.48 11.28 31.46
CA GLU A 294 -3.20 10.59 31.40
C GLU A 294 -2.44 10.90 30.11
N ALA A 295 -3.12 10.92 28.96
CA ALA A 295 -2.49 11.29 27.68
C ALA A 295 -1.91 12.72 27.69
N VAL A 296 -2.63 13.67 28.32
CA VAL A 296 -2.15 15.04 28.54
C VAL A 296 -0.94 15.07 29.47
N ALA A 297 -0.97 14.31 30.58
CA ALA A 297 0.17 14.23 31.50
C ALA A 297 1.43 13.65 30.85
N LEU A 298 1.28 12.66 29.98
CA LEU A 298 2.39 12.02 29.25
C LEU A 298 2.96 12.91 28.14
N SER A 299 2.11 13.65 27.44
CA SER A 299 2.49 14.45 26.27
C SER A 299 2.85 15.89 26.58
N ASN A 300 2.35 16.43 27.69
CA ASN A 300 2.40 17.86 28.03
C ASN A 300 1.76 18.76 26.94
N LEU A 301 0.71 18.26 26.27
CA LEU A 301 -0.09 19.00 25.29
C LEU A 301 -1.44 19.41 25.86
N SER A 302 -2.05 20.43 25.27
CA SER A 302 -3.47 20.77 25.47
C SER A 302 -4.23 20.43 24.18
N PRO A 303 -4.71 19.18 24.03
CA PRO A 303 -5.29 18.71 22.77
C PRO A 303 -6.65 19.36 22.50
N LEU A 304 -7.00 19.42 21.21
CA LEU A 304 -8.37 19.64 20.80
C LEU A 304 -9.19 18.38 21.08
N GLN A 305 -10.43 18.56 21.52
CA GLN A 305 -11.29 17.44 21.88
C GLN A 305 -12.42 17.32 20.86
N PRO A 306 -12.47 16.23 20.07
CA PRO A 306 -13.63 15.94 19.26
C PRO A 306 -14.83 15.64 20.18
N SER A 307 -16.05 15.85 19.68
CA SER A 307 -17.27 15.54 20.45
C SER A 307 -17.44 14.04 20.64
N ASP A 308 -16.97 13.25 19.68
CA ASP A 308 -16.96 11.81 19.78
C ASP A 308 -15.88 11.32 20.73
N LYS A 309 -16.20 10.31 21.51
CA LYS A 309 -15.26 9.72 22.46
C LYS A 309 -14.30 8.77 21.72
N PRO A 310 -12.97 8.98 21.81
CA PRO A 310 -11.99 8.02 21.31
C PRO A 310 -12.13 6.67 22.03
N LEU A 311 -11.86 5.59 21.31
CA LEU A 311 -11.84 4.23 21.86
C LEU A 311 -10.57 4.01 22.69
N ARG A 312 -9.44 4.54 22.22
CA ARG A 312 -8.13 4.39 22.85
C ARG A 312 -7.36 5.72 22.79
N PHE A 313 -6.45 5.88 23.74
CA PHE A 313 -5.52 7.00 23.80
C PHE A 313 -4.10 6.48 23.79
N PHE A 314 -3.23 7.11 23.01
CA PHE A 314 -1.79 6.92 23.08
C PHE A 314 -1.09 8.26 23.20
N ALA A 315 0.01 8.31 23.92
CA ALA A 315 0.77 9.53 24.11
C ALA A 315 2.27 9.28 24.22
N SER A 316 3.02 10.27 23.76
CA SER A 316 4.46 10.41 23.94
C SER A 316 4.78 11.90 24.11
N PRO A 317 6.00 12.27 24.55
CA PRO A 317 6.33 13.68 24.74
C PRO A 317 6.03 14.51 23.49
N ASN A 318 5.19 15.53 23.64
CA ASN A 318 4.71 16.43 22.57
C ASN A 318 3.81 15.78 21.51
N ARG A 319 3.17 14.63 21.80
CA ARG A 319 2.26 13.96 20.86
C ARG A 319 1.15 13.16 21.57
N ILE A 320 -0.07 13.29 21.07
CA ILE A 320 -1.24 12.49 21.46
C ILE A 320 -1.83 11.85 20.21
N VAL A 321 -2.29 10.60 20.34
CA VAL A 321 -3.08 9.89 19.34
C VAL A 321 -4.42 9.53 19.96
N LEU A 322 -5.49 10.00 19.35
CA LEU A 322 -6.87 9.63 19.63
C LEU A 322 -7.31 8.61 18.59
N ASP A 323 -7.67 7.42 19.03
CA ASP A 323 -7.95 6.30 18.14
C ASP A 323 -9.44 5.94 18.15
N PHE A 324 -10.06 6.03 16.98
CA PHE A 324 -11.47 5.73 16.71
C PHE A 324 -11.65 4.43 15.91
N ASP A 325 -10.65 3.55 15.94
CA ASP A 325 -10.57 2.27 15.21
C ASP A 325 -10.36 2.43 13.70
N ASP A 326 -11.33 2.97 12.98
CA ASP A 326 -11.24 3.17 11.53
C ASP A 326 -10.51 4.47 11.12
N THR A 327 -10.28 5.33 12.12
CA THR A 327 -9.73 6.68 11.96
C THR A 327 -8.94 7.06 13.20
N ILE A 328 -7.80 7.74 13.02
CA ILE A 328 -7.00 8.28 14.11
C ILE A 328 -6.84 9.79 13.96
N VAL A 329 -6.78 10.48 15.08
CA VAL A 329 -6.41 11.90 15.18
C VAL A 329 -5.08 11.96 15.92
N ILE A 330 -4.05 12.47 15.24
CA ILE A 330 -2.73 12.68 15.81
C ILE A 330 -2.56 14.18 16.04
N GLU A 331 -2.31 14.57 17.28
CA GLU A 331 -2.02 15.95 17.65
C GLU A 331 -0.60 16.02 18.20
N SER A 332 0.24 16.82 17.56
CA SER A 332 1.65 16.99 17.94
C SER A 332 1.96 18.47 18.15
N LYS A 333 2.99 18.78 18.93
CA LYS A 333 3.44 20.18 19.06
C LYS A 333 3.95 20.70 17.72
N ALA A 334 3.38 21.79 17.23
CA ALA A 334 3.90 22.48 16.05
C ALA A 334 5.18 23.25 16.42
N THR A 335 6.33 22.73 16.00
CA THR A 335 7.66 23.34 16.25
C THR A 335 8.24 24.03 15.03
N THR A 336 7.70 23.74 13.85
CA THR A 336 8.13 24.29 12.56
C THR A 336 6.96 24.97 11.85
N PRO A 337 7.24 25.94 10.95
CA PRO A 337 6.23 26.47 10.04
C PRO A 337 5.53 25.34 9.27
N PHE A 338 4.23 25.49 9.04
CA PHE A 338 3.48 24.52 8.25
C PHE A 338 3.90 24.58 6.77
N ILE A 339 4.58 23.52 6.31
CA ILE A 339 4.98 23.37 4.91
C ILE A 339 3.99 22.43 4.24
N LEU A 340 3.27 22.97 3.25
CA LEU A 340 2.31 22.22 2.45
C LEU A 340 3.02 21.21 1.55
N SER A 341 2.51 20.00 1.51
CA SER A 341 2.91 19.01 0.52
C SER A 341 2.48 19.48 -0.87
N PRO A 342 3.36 19.39 -1.89
CA PRO A 342 2.97 19.73 -3.24
C PRO A 342 1.94 18.78 -3.84
N LEU A 343 1.81 17.58 -3.27
CA LEU A 343 0.85 16.56 -3.70
C LEU A 343 -0.56 16.79 -3.12
N ALA A 344 -0.68 17.69 -2.14
CA ALA A 344 -1.92 17.91 -1.43
C ALA A 344 -2.92 18.75 -2.21
N THR A 345 -4.19 18.41 -2.07
CA THR A 345 -5.27 19.37 -2.34
C THR A 345 -5.27 20.43 -1.23
N LEU A 346 -5.43 21.70 -1.59
CA LEU A 346 -5.29 22.83 -0.67
C LEU A 346 -6.65 23.40 -0.28
N GLY A 347 -7.05 23.12 0.96
CA GLY A 347 -8.24 23.69 1.59
C GLY A 347 -7.91 24.79 2.60
N GLN A 348 -8.91 25.16 3.39
CA GLN A 348 -8.76 26.05 4.54
C GLN A 348 -9.50 25.50 5.75
N ILE A 349 -8.95 25.73 6.94
CA ILE A 349 -9.57 25.37 8.22
C ILE A 349 -9.24 26.44 9.25
N GLU A 350 -10.27 27.04 9.87
CA GLU A 350 -10.11 28.20 10.77
C GLU A 350 -9.27 29.36 10.17
N GLY A 351 -9.29 29.52 8.84
CA GLY A 351 -8.48 30.51 8.12
C GLY A 351 -7.01 30.12 7.91
N SER A 352 -6.56 28.98 8.45
CA SER A 352 -5.25 28.38 8.16
C SER A 352 -5.30 27.47 6.94
N PRO A 353 -4.17 27.24 6.25
CA PRO A 353 -4.09 26.24 5.19
C PRO A 353 -4.42 24.83 5.72
N LEU A 354 -5.22 24.09 4.95
CA LEU A 354 -5.53 22.69 5.18
C LEU A 354 -4.93 21.85 4.05
N GLU A 355 -4.10 20.87 4.41
CA GLU A 355 -3.58 19.85 3.50
C GLU A 355 -4.55 18.67 3.46
N ILE A 356 -4.96 18.29 2.25
CA ILE A 356 -5.89 17.18 2.00
C ILE A 356 -5.15 16.12 1.17
N LEU A 357 -4.92 14.96 1.79
CA LEU A 357 -4.29 13.76 1.23
C LEU A 357 -5.31 12.61 1.15
N PRO A 358 -5.03 11.48 0.48
CA PRO A 358 -5.94 10.35 0.42
C PRO A 358 -6.06 9.82 1.84
N ASP A 359 -7.31 9.69 2.31
CA ASP A 359 -7.62 9.23 3.65
C ASP A 359 -6.93 10.04 4.76
N SER A 360 -6.52 11.30 4.50
CA SER A 360 -5.85 12.14 5.52
C SER A 360 -6.09 13.63 5.36
N LEU A 361 -6.22 14.32 6.49
CA LEU A 361 -6.28 15.78 6.62
C LEU A 361 -5.21 16.27 7.58
N ARG A 362 -4.48 17.33 7.21
CA ARG A 362 -3.41 17.88 8.04
C ARG A 362 -3.44 19.42 8.10
N TRP A 363 -3.32 19.99 9.29
CA TRP A 363 -3.23 21.45 9.47
C TRP A 363 -2.54 21.82 10.78
N GLN A 364 -2.28 23.12 10.97
CA GLN A 364 -1.83 23.65 12.26
C GLN A 364 -2.87 24.60 12.88
N GLN A 365 -3.13 24.41 14.18
CA GLN A 365 -4.08 25.20 14.97
C GLN A 365 -3.64 25.21 16.44
N ASN A 366 -3.71 26.38 17.10
CA ASN A 366 -3.42 26.53 18.53
C ASN A 366 -2.04 25.98 18.99
N GLY A 367 -1.02 26.06 18.13
CA GLY A 367 0.33 25.53 18.42
C GLY A 367 0.45 24.01 18.29
N LEU A 368 -0.57 23.35 17.73
CA LEU A 368 -0.59 21.93 17.40
C LEU A 368 -0.52 21.75 15.89
N GLU A 369 0.16 20.70 15.45
CA GLU A 369 -0.04 20.07 14.15
C GLU A 369 -0.98 18.90 14.33
N ILE A 370 -2.09 18.92 13.58
CA ILE A 370 -3.16 17.94 13.65
C ILE A 370 -3.14 17.16 12.35
N ASN A 371 -3.12 15.84 12.45
CA ASN A 371 -3.21 14.93 11.32
C ASN A 371 -4.29 13.88 11.61
N ILE A 372 -5.37 13.90 10.83
CA ILE A 372 -6.41 12.89 10.87
C ILE A 372 -6.16 11.90 9.74
N GLN A 373 -6.20 10.61 10.01
CA GLN A 373 -6.01 9.54 9.02
C GLN A 373 -7.10 8.48 9.16
N GLY A 374 -7.77 8.11 8.06
CA GLY A 374 -8.79 7.06 8.03
C GLY A 374 -10.09 7.46 7.34
N GLN A 375 -11.15 6.71 7.60
CA GLN A 375 -12.41 6.80 6.84
C GLN A 375 -13.27 8.02 7.23
N ARG A 376 -13.14 8.51 8.47
CA ARG A 376 -13.98 9.58 9.04
C ARG A 376 -13.24 10.92 9.13
N THR A 377 -12.26 11.16 8.26
CA THR A 377 -11.37 12.33 8.33
C THR A 377 -12.12 13.67 8.34
N GLU A 378 -13.01 13.90 7.37
CA GLU A 378 -13.78 15.14 7.27
C GLU A 378 -14.77 15.30 8.43
N GLU A 379 -15.39 14.21 8.88
CA GLU A 379 -16.33 14.21 10.00
C GLU A 379 -15.63 14.65 11.30
N LEU A 380 -14.50 14.02 11.64
CA LEU A 380 -13.74 14.38 12.83
C LEU A 380 -13.12 15.77 12.73
N ALA A 381 -12.66 16.20 11.54
CA ALA A 381 -12.14 17.56 11.35
C ALA A 381 -13.19 18.64 11.68
N LYS A 382 -14.47 18.41 11.31
CA LYS A 382 -15.59 19.31 11.65
C LYS A 382 -15.93 19.33 13.14
N GLN A 383 -15.50 18.35 13.91
CA GLN A 383 -15.64 18.37 15.37
C GLN A 383 -14.54 19.21 16.03
N LEU A 384 -13.37 19.31 15.41
CA LEU A 384 -12.20 20.04 15.93
C LEU A 384 -12.15 21.52 15.48
N ALA A 385 -12.86 21.86 14.39
CA ALA A 385 -12.91 23.19 13.81
C ALA A 385 -14.34 23.59 13.43
N LYS A 386 -14.67 24.88 13.61
CA LYS A 386 -15.97 25.46 13.26
C LYS A 386 -16.11 25.69 11.75
N THR A 387 -15.01 26.07 11.10
CA THR A 387 -14.99 26.43 9.68
C THR A 387 -13.98 25.58 8.93
N ILE A 388 -14.47 24.82 7.96
CA ILE A 388 -13.66 24.01 7.05
C ILE A 388 -14.11 24.24 5.61
N VAL A 389 -13.15 24.42 4.70
CA VAL A 389 -13.37 24.58 3.26
C VAL A 389 -12.50 23.56 2.54
N ILE A 390 -13.15 22.53 2.00
CA ILE A 390 -12.54 21.51 1.16
C ILE A 390 -12.90 21.81 -0.30
N PRO A 391 -11.92 22.03 -1.19
CA PRO A 391 -12.18 22.22 -2.61
C PRO A 391 -12.91 21.01 -3.19
N GLN A 392 -13.86 21.26 -4.09
CA GLN A 392 -14.55 20.18 -4.78
C GLN A 392 -13.78 19.80 -6.06
N PRO A 393 -13.67 18.50 -6.39
CA PRO A 393 -13.11 18.06 -7.66
C PRO A 393 -13.82 18.73 -8.84
N GLY A 394 -13.06 19.25 -9.81
CA GLY A 394 -13.61 19.94 -10.98
C GLY A 394 -14.09 21.37 -10.72
N GLN A 395 -13.84 21.94 -9.54
CA GLN A 395 -14.03 23.36 -9.30
C GLN A 395 -13.11 24.18 -10.22
N VAL A 396 -13.71 24.93 -11.14
CA VAL A 396 -12.98 25.74 -12.12
C VAL A 396 -12.22 26.85 -11.40
N LEU A 397 -10.92 26.95 -11.64
CA LEU A 397 -10.10 28.05 -11.14
C LEU A 397 -10.59 29.37 -11.75
N PRO A 398 -10.62 30.48 -10.97
CA PRO A 398 -11.24 31.74 -11.38
C PRO A 398 -10.59 32.38 -12.62
N ASP A 399 -9.29 32.11 -12.87
CA ASP A 399 -8.53 32.69 -13.97
C ASP A 399 -8.22 31.63 -15.03
N GLN A 400 -8.34 32.02 -16.31
CA GLN A 400 -7.94 31.19 -17.44
C GLN A 400 -6.55 31.59 -17.96
N PRO A 401 -5.75 30.64 -18.46
CA PRO A 401 -4.46 30.96 -19.05
C PRO A 401 -4.60 31.84 -20.30
N SER A 402 -3.69 32.80 -20.45
CA SER A 402 -3.56 33.62 -21.67
C SER A 402 -3.04 32.81 -22.86
N VAL A 403 -2.20 31.79 -22.62
CA VAL A 403 -1.74 30.85 -23.64
C VAL A 403 -2.22 29.43 -23.29
N LYS A 404 -3.01 28.83 -24.18
CA LYS A 404 -3.44 27.43 -24.04
C LYS A 404 -2.40 26.50 -24.66
N VAL A 405 -2.09 25.42 -23.95
CA VAL A 405 -1.22 24.36 -24.45
C VAL A 405 -2.09 23.30 -25.12
N GLU A 406 -1.71 22.88 -26.33
CA GLU A 406 -2.38 21.78 -27.03
C GLU A 406 -2.03 20.45 -26.36
N ILE A 407 -3.03 19.58 -26.20
CA ILE A 407 -2.90 18.35 -25.43
C ILE A 407 -3.30 17.17 -26.29
N ASP A 408 -2.35 16.25 -26.46
CA ASP A 408 -2.61 14.93 -27.01
C ASP A 408 -3.00 13.95 -25.90
N MET A 409 -4.28 13.59 -25.86
CA MET A 409 -4.83 12.69 -24.84
C MET A 409 -4.24 11.26 -24.90
N GLU A 410 -3.77 10.79 -26.05
CA GLU A 410 -3.10 9.49 -26.14
C GLU A 410 -1.73 9.55 -25.46
N VAL A 411 -0.98 10.63 -25.65
CA VAL A 411 0.30 10.87 -24.96
C VAL A 411 0.09 10.95 -23.45
N VAL A 412 -0.90 11.71 -22.97
CA VAL A 412 -1.19 11.83 -21.54
C VAL A 412 -1.57 10.47 -20.94
N LYS A 413 -2.38 9.67 -21.64
CA LYS A 413 -2.74 8.32 -21.22
C LYS A 413 -1.52 7.39 -21.14
N ASN A 414 -0.62 7.45 -22.12
CA ASN A 414 0.61 6.66 -22.13
C ASN A 414 1.56 7.09 -21.01
N ASN A 415 1.66 8.39 -20.72
CA ASN A 415 2.45 8.91 -19.60
C ASN A 415 1.90 8.43 -18.25
N GLN A 416 0.57 8.45 -18.08
CA GLN A 416 -0.07 7.91 -16.88
C GLN A 416 0.32 6.44 -16.64
N GLN A 417 0.27 5.60 -17.68
CA GLN A 417 0.66 4.19 -17.57
C GLN A 417 2.14 4.00 -17.24
N GLN A 418 3.02 4.84 -17.78
CA GLN A 418 4.44 4.82 -17.43
C GLN A 418 4.67 5.18 -15.96
N VAL A 419 3.94 6.18 -15.46
CA VAL A 419 3.99 6.59 -14.04
C VAL A 419 3.47 5.50 -13.13
N ASP A 420 2.37 4.83 -13.49
CA ASP A 420 1.85 3.68 -12.75
C ASP A 420 2.87 2.53 -12.68
N ALA A 421 3.68 2.38 -13.73
CA ALA A 421 4.77 1.41 -13.77
C ALA A 421 6.01 1.88 -12.97
N GLY A 422 5.98 3.05 -12.34
CA GLY A 422 7.07 3.63 -11.55
C GLY A 422 8.14 4.32 -12.39
N SER A 423 7.81 4.84 -13.58
CA SER A 423 8.70 5.67 -14.40
C SER A 423 8.27 7.13 -14.31
N SER A 424 9.20 8.08 -14.24
CA SER A 424 8.88 9.52 -14.16
C SER A 424 7.88 9.90 -13.04
N PRO A 425 8.03 9.41 -11.79
CA PRO A 425 7.07 9.65 -10.71
C PRO A 425 6.88 11.14 -10.38
N TRP A 426 7.83 11.98 -10.78
CA TRP A 426 7.76 13.43 -10.67
C TRP A 426 6.53 14.05 -11.35
N GLN A 427 5.90 13.38 -12.32
CA GLN A 427 4.68 13.86 -12.97
C GLN A 427 3.45 13.87 -12.04
N LEU A 428 3.54 13.24 -10.87
CA LEU A 428 2.52 13.31 -9.81
C LEU A 428 2.61 14.61 -9.00
N ASP A 429 3.74 15.32 -9.09
CA ASP A 429 3.99 16.59 -8.41
C ASP A 429 3.72 17.78 -9.36
N PRO A 430 2.70 18.61 -9.07
CA PRO A 430 2.35 19.75 -9.94
C PRO A 430 3.43 20.83 -9.97
N VAL A 431 4.20 21.01 -8.89
CA VAL A 431 5.29 21.99 -8.82
C VAL A 431 6.43 21.53 -9.71
N GLN A 432 6.79 20.25 -9.64
CA GLN A 432 7.84 19.69 -10.49
C GLN A 432 7.46 19.70 -11.97
N VAL A 433 6.19 19.43 -12.31
CA VAL A 433 5.70 19.56 -13.68
C VAL A 433 5.76 21.01 -14.17
N ALA A 434 5.35 21.99 -13.35
CA ALA A 434 5.44 23.40 -13.69
C ALA A 434 6.89 23.87 -13.87
N PHE A 435 7.78 23.43 -12.99
CA PHE A 435 9.22 23.70 -13.07
C PHE A 435 9.82 23.20 -14.37
N THR A 436 9.58 21.91 -14.69
CA THR A 436 10.09 21.31 -15.93
C THR A 436 9.56 22.03 -17.16
N PHE A 437 8.27 22.39 -17.17
CA PHE A 437 7.69 23.18 -18.26
C PHE A 437 8.37 24.54 -18.42
N ALA A 438 8.51 25.31 -17.34
CA ALA A 438 9.12 26.64 -17.40
C ALA A 438 10.61 26.60 -17.78
N ALA A 439 11.35 25.59 -17.29
CA ALA A 439 12.74 25.40 -17.65
C ALA A 439 12.92 25.06 -19.14
N LEU A 440 12.02 24.25 -19.71
CA LEU A 440 12.02 23.93 -21.15
C LEU A 440 11.65 25.14 -22.03
N GLN A 441 10.96 26.15 -21.50
CA GLN A 441 10.77 27.42 -22.22
C GLN A 441 12.06 28.24 -22.34
N ILE A 442 13.03 28.03 -21.44
CA ILE A 442 14.36 28.67 -21.48
C ILE A 442 15.33 27.83 -22.32
N SER A 443 15.26 26.51 -22.17
CA SER A 443 16.13 25.55 -22.85
C SER A 443 15.30 24.54 -23.65
N PRO A 444 14.81 24.91 -24.86
CA PRO A 444 13.92 24.06 -25.66
C PRO A 444 14.56 22.74 -26.10
N GLU A 445 15.88 22.72 -26.26
CA GLU A 445 16.66 21.53 -26.63
C GLU A 445 16.86 20.54 -25.46
N GLY A 446 16.31 20.87 -24.28
CA GLY A 446 16.42 20.09 -23.06
C GLY A 446 17.31 20.77 -21.99
N ILE A 447 17.18 20.28 -20.76
CA ILE A 447 17.93 20.78 -19.60
C ILE A 447 19.21 19.93 -19.48
N GLN A 448 20.38 20.57 -19.62
CA GLN A 448 21.69 19.93 -19.41
C GLN A 448 22.42 20.63 -18.25
N GLY A 449 22.94 19.86 -17.30
CA GLY A 449 23.63 20.41 -16.12
C GLY A 449 22.66 21.00 -15.10
N GLU A 450 23.02 22.14 -14.50
CA GLU A 450 22.17 22.83 -13.53
C GLU A 450 20.90 23.38 -14.21
N PRO A 451 19.71 23.22 -13.60
CA PRO A 451 18.50 23.78 -14.15
C PRO A 451 18.56 25.31 -14.30
N PRO A 452 17.94 25.90 -15.33
CA PRO A 452 17.98 27.34 -15.57
C PRO A 452 17.08 28.17 -14.63
N LEU A 453 16.48 27.53 -13.62
CA LEU A 453 15.54 28.12 -12.67
C LEU A 453 15.82 27.55 -11.28
N ASP A 454 15.65 28.38 -10.25
CA ASP A 454 15.59 27.94 -8.86
C ASP A 454 14.22 27.30 -8.59
N PHE A 455 14.20 26.08 -8.08
CA PHE A 455 12.97 25.38 -7.72
C PHE A 455 12.19 26.13 -6.63
N ASN A 456 12.87 26.86 -5.74
CA ASN A 456 12.23 27.65 -4.69
C ASN A 456 11.53 28.92 -5.20
N SER A 457 11.70 29.25 -6.49
CA SER A 457 10.98 30.35 -7.13
C SER A 457 9.50 30.03 -7.39
N LEU A 458 9.08 28.77 -7.23
CA LEU A 458 7.73 28.31 -7.51
C LEU A 458 6.88 28.27 -6.25
N LYS A 459 5.62 28.71 -6.40
CA LYS A 459 4.64 28.73 -5.32
C LYS A 459 3.29 28.21 -5.82
N ILE A 460 2.74 27.21 -5.14
CA ILE A 460 1.36 26.78 -5.34
C ILE A 460 0.43 27.87 -4.81
N THR A 461 -0.41 28.41 -5.67
CA THR A 461 -1.42 29.42 -5.29
C THR A 461 -2.83 28.84 -5.20
N SER A 462 -3.08 27.73 -5.92
CA SER A 462 -4.30 26.96 -5.80
C SER A 462 -4.05 25.51 -6.21
N ASN A 463 -4.71 24.57 -5.53
CA ASN A 463 -4.75 23.16 -5.91
C ASN A 463 -6.08 22.55 -5.41
N THR A 464 -6.97 22.19 -6.33
CA THR A 464 -8.28 21.58 -6.03
C THR A 464 -8.22 20.04 -6.05
N GLY A 465 -7.03 19.46 -6.19
CA GLY A 465 -6.80 18.04 -6.41
C GLY A 465 -6.96 17.61 -7.86
N THR A 466 -7.55 18.46 -8.69
CA THR A 466 -7.83 18.20 -10.11
C THR A 466 -7.32 19.32 -11.01
N ASP A 467 -7.33 20.55 -10.51
CA ASP A 467 -6.75 21.74 -11.13
C ASP A 467 -5.73 22.36 -10.17
N ALA A 468 -4.61 22.86 -10.71
CA ALA A 468 -3.60 23.55 -9.92
C ALA A 468 -3.05 24.79 -10.66
N ARG A 469 -2.66 25.80 -9.88
CA ARG A 469 -2.00 27.02 -10.35
C ARG A 469 -0.70 27.23 -9.61
N ILE A 470 0.38 27.32 -10.37
CA ILE A 470 1.74 27.54 -9.87
C ILE A 470 2.23 28.89 -10.36
N GLU A 471 2.59 29.78 -9.45
CA GLU A 471 3.25 31.03 -9.77
C GLU A 471 4.76 30.87 -9.67
N LEU A 472 5.47 31.52 -10.59
CA LEU A 472 6.93 31.59 -10.59
C LEU A 472 7.34 33.03 -10.28
N SER A 473 8.43 33.23 -9.54
CA SER A 473 8.98 34.57 -9.28
C SER A 473 10.01 35.02 -10.33
N GLU A 474 10.59 34.08 -11.08
CA GLU A 474 11.57 34.32 -12.15
C GLU A 474 11.21 33.58 -13.45
N GLY A 475 12.09 33.67 -14.46
CA GLY A 475 11.91 33.01 -15.76
C GLY A 475 10.91 33.67 -16.71
N PRO A 476 10.74 33.13 -17.94
CA PRO A 476 9.87 33.69 -18.98
C PRO A 476 8.38 33.44 -18.72
N VAL A 477 8.05 32.52 -17.81
CA VAL A 477 6.68 32.16 -17.44
C VAL A 477 6.37 32.75 -16.07
N LYS A 478 5.21 33.41 -15.94
CA LYS A 478 4.71 33.96 -14.68
C LYS A 478 3.84 32.95 -13.93
N THR A 479 3.00 32.21 -14.64
CA THR A 479 2.02 31.31 -14.06
C THR A 479 1.80 30.09 -14.94
N VAL A 480 1.72 28.90 -14.35
CA VAL A 480 1.41 27.64 -15.04
C VAL A 480 0.10 27.07 -14.50
N TYR A 481 -0.77 26.62 -15.40
CA TYR A 481 -2.07 26.02 -15.09
C TYR A 481 -2.02 24.53 -15.43
N LEU A 482 -2.26 23.70 -14.43
CA LEU A 482 -2.19 22.25 -14.55
C LEU A 482 -3.54 21.61 -14.29
N LYS A 483 -3.79 20.49 -14.94
CA LYS A 483 -4.93 19.62 -14.66
C LYS A 483 -4.51 18.17 -14.62
N ARG A 484 -5.18 17.38 -13.78
CA ARG A 484 -5.21 15.94 -13.96
C ARG A 484 -6.27 15.60 -14.99
N LEU A 485 -5.89 14.99 -16.11
CA LEU A 485 -6.82 14.76 -17.22
C LEU A 485 -7.33 13.32 -17.31
N ILE A 486 -6.58 12.37 -16.75
CA ILE A 486 -6.86 10.94 -16.87
C ILE A 486 -7.49 10.38 -15.59
N ARG A 487 -6.87 10.61 -14.43
CA ARG A 487 -7.41 10.30 -13.10
C ARG A 487 -7.54 11.56 -12.29
N GLN A 488 -8.69 11.76 -11.65
CA GLN A 488 -8.93 12.93 -10.80
C GLN A 488 -8.49 12.71 -9.34
N ASP A 489 -8.02 11.51 -9.00
CA ASP A 489 -7.42 11.18 -7.70
C ASP A 489 -5.91 11.42 -7.67
N GLN A 490 -5.28 11.13 -6.55
CA GLN A 490 -3.87 11.42 -6.31
C GLN A 490 -2.88 10.60 -7.13
N SER A 491 -3.31 9.49 -7.73
CA SER A 491 -2.49 8.73 -8.66
C SER A 491 -2.47 9.35 -10.06
N GLY A 492 -3.28 10.38 -10.32
CA GLY A 492 -3.31 11.09 -11.59
C GLY A 492 -2.11 11.99 -11.83
N ILE A 493 -1.52 11.90 -13.02
CA ILE A 493 -0.45 12.81 -13.45
C ILE A 493 -0.99 14.22 -13.71
N TRP A 494 -0.15 15.22 -13.45
CA TRP A 494 -0.44 16.61 -13.80
C TRP A 494 0.00 16.91 -15.23
N THR A 495 -0.89 17.57 -15.99
CA THR A 495 -0.64 18.01 -17.36
C THR A 495 -0.76 19.52 -17.43
N VAL A 496 0.23 20.19 -18.03
CA VAL A 496 0.14 21.63 -18.30
C VAL A 496 -0.93 21.88 -19.36
N THR A 497 -1.93 22.69 -19.01
CA THR A 497 -3.06 23.03 -19.91
C THR A 497 -2.97 24.47 -20.43
N GLY A 498 -2.14 25.29 -19.81
CA GLY A 498 -1.85 26.65 -20.24
C GLY A 498 -0.89 27.36 -19.30
N TYR A 499 -0.48 28.55 -19.69
CA TYR A 499 0.43 29.39 -18.91
C TYR A 499 0.21 30.87 -19.23
N ASP A 500 0.75 31.73 -18.37
CA ASP A 500 0.87 33.16 -18.59
C ASP A 500 2.35 33.54 -18.74
N PRO A 501 2.76 34.14 -19.88
CA PRO A 501 4.10 34.67 -20.04
C PRO A 501 4.30 35.94 -19.19
N ARG A 502 5.56 36.35 -19.03
CA ARG A 502 5.91 37.66 -18.46
C ARG A 502 5.87 38.79 -19.47
#